data_AF-A0A428NNN7-F1
#
_entry.id   AF-A0A428NNN7-F1
#
_cell.length_a   1.000
_cell.length_b   1.000
_cell.length_c   1.000
_cell.angle_alpha   90.00
_cell.angle_beta   90.00
_cell.angle_gamma   90.00
#
_symmetry.space_group_name_H-M   'P 1'
#
loop_
_entity.id
_entity.type
_entity.pdbx_description
1 polymer ?
#
loop_
_entity_poly.entity_id
_entity_poly.type
_entity_poly.pdbx_seq_one_letter_code
_entity_poly.pdbx_strand_id
1 'polypeptide(L)'
;MGSIVASFEGWLGILSLRTLHLRAVKQSQIAENFVSRLHEEVQKPGSQVVRMIDKVQHAFLQESDLKDGWVASVWMKKEKHARRFPSRLYILQHATSLGGVESLIEWCAMSDEGRDPRLIQVSCGVGDVEDMKADMLQAFESLLRDFL
;
A
#
# COMPACT_ATOMS: atom_id res chain seq x y z
N MET A 1 -0.27 35.83 -4.27
CA MET A 1 0.62 36.21 -3.15
C MET A 1 -0.06 35.83 -1.85
N GLY A 2 0.64 35.15 -0.93
CA GLY A 2 0.09 34.74 0.38
C GLY A 2 0.05 33.23 0.66
N SER A 3 0.89 32.40 0.03
CA SER A 3 1.01 30.97 0.32
C SER A 3 1.97 30.72 1.50
N ILE A 4 1.64 31.28 2.68
CA ILE A 4 2.38 31.02 3.92
C ILE A 4 1.61 29.95 4.69
N VAL A 5 2.33 28.94 5.19
CA VAL A 5 1.76 27.91 6.06
C VAL A 5 1.22 28.57 7.33
N ALA A 6 -0.02 28.26 7.70
CA ALA A 6 -0.61 28.76 8.94
C ALA A 6 0.24 28.31 10.14
N SER A 7 0.40 29.18 11.16
CA SER A 7 1.30 28.92 12.29
C SER A 7 1.01 27.59 13.01
N PHE A 8 -0.25 27.18 13.08
CA PHE A 8 -0.65 25.91 13.68
C PHE A 8 -0.21 24.70 12.84
N GLU A 9 -0.40 24.72 11.52
CA GLU A 9 0.09 23.68 10.60
C GLU A 9 1.62 23.58 10.64
N GLY A 10 2.31 24.72 10.73
CA GLY A 10 3.76 24.76 10.91
C GLY A 10 4.21 24.09 12.22
N TRP A 11 3.50 24.35 13.33
CA TRP A 11 3.77 23.72 14.61
C TRP A 11 3.51 22.20 14.59
N LEU A 12 2.41 21.75 13.98
CA LEU A 12 2.11 20.32 13.78
C LEU A 12 3.17 19.63 12.91
N GLY A 13 3.64 20.31 11.86
CA GLY A 13 4.74 19.84 11.01
C GLY A 13 6.02 19.60 11.82
N ILE A 14 6.45 20.57 12.62
CA ILE A 14 7.65 20.45 13.48
C ILE A 14 7.47 19.31 14.51
N LEU A 15 6.26 19.16 15.07
CA LEU A 15 5.95 18.07 16.00
C LEU A 15 6.10 16.71 15.33
N SER A 16 5.58 16.56 14.11
CA SER A 16 5.67 15.33 13.30
C SER A 16 7.11 14.98 12.88
N LEU A 17 7.94 16.00 12.62
CA LEU A 17 9.35 15.82 12.24
C LEU A 17 10.19 15.16 13.33
N ARG A 18 9.87 15.39 14.61
CA ARG A 18 10.61 14.81 15.75
C ARG A 18 10.60 13.27 15.75
N THR A 19 9.60 12.66 15.14
CA THR A 19 9.47 11.19 15.04
C THR A 19 9.61 10.67 13.62
N LEU A 20 9.92 11.53 12.63
CA LEU A 20 9.98 11.15 11.22
C LEU A 20 10.96 10.01 10.97
N HIS A 21 12.17 10.08 11.54
CA HIS A 21 13.17 9.03 11.36
C HIS A 21 12.66 7.66 11.85
N LEU A 22 12.05 7.61 13.04
CA LEU A 22 11.53 6.36 13.60
C LEU A 22 10.40 5.78 12.73
N ARG A 23 9.50 6.64 12.24
CA ARG A 23 8.41 6.25 11.36
C ARG A 23 8.93 5.75 10.01
N ALA A 24 9.82 6.49 9.35
CA ALA A 24 10.37 6.12 8.05
C ALA A 24 11.08 4.76 8.07
N VAL A 25 11.92 4.51 9.08
CA VAL A 25 12.61 3.21 9.21
C VAL A 25 11.61 2.09 9.46
N LYS A 26 10.65 2.29 10.36
CA LYS A 26 9.65 1.26 10.67
C LYS A 26 8.75 0.96 9.46
N GLN A 27 8.31 1.98 8.75
CA GLN A 27 7.48 1.86 7.55
C GLN A 27 8.24 1.16 6.41
N SER A 28 9.52 1.47 6.21
CA SER A 28 10.41 0.79 5.26
C SER A 28 10.51 -0.71 5.56
N GLN A 29 10.81 -1.08 6.81
CA GLN A 29 10.88 -2.48 7.24
C GLN A 29 9.55 -3.23 7.06
N ILE A 30 8.42 -2.57 7.37
CA ILE A 30 7.09 -3.14 7.17
C ILE A 30 6.83 -3.37 5.69
N ALA A 31 7.14 -2.39 4.82
CA ALA A 31 6.95 -2.50 3.38
C ALA A 31 7.81 -3.61 2.76
N GLU A 32 9.06 -3.74 3.17
CA GLU A 32 9.96 -4.82 2.74
C GLU A 32 9.42 -6.20 3.14
N ASN A 33 9.02 -6.35 4.41
CA ASN A 33 8.44 -7.61 4.92
C ASN A 33 7.13 -7.95 4.22
N PHE A 34 6.27 -6.94 4.02
CA PHE A 34 5.00 -7.09 3.34
C PHE A 34 5.17 -7.55 1.89
N VAL A 35 6.06 -6.89 1.13
CA VAL A 35 6.35 -7.27 -0.26
C VAL A 35 6.98 -8.65 -0.35
N SER A 36 7.96 -8.96 0.51
CA SER A 36 8.64 -10.26 0.51
C SER A 36 7.65 -11.40 0.75
N ARG A 37 6.75 -11.24 1.73
CA ARG A 37 5.71 -12.22 2.04
C ARG A 37 4.69 -12.37 0.93
N LEU A 38 4.25 -11.26 0.34
CA LEU A 38 3.34 -11.33 -0.81
C LEU A 38 4.01 -12.01 -2.00
N HIS A 39 5.30 -11.75 -2.24
CA HIS A 39 6.06 -12.40 -3.29
C HIS A 39 6.13 -13.92 -3.07
N GLU A 40 6.42 -14.37 -1.84
CA GLU A 40 6.40 -15.80 -1.49
C GLU A 40 5.01 -16.43 -1.69
N GLU A 41 3.93 -15.75 -1.30
CA GLU A 41 2.56 -16.25 -1.50
C GLU A 41 2.16 -16.31 -2.98
N VAL A 42 2.67 -15.40 -3.82
CA VAL A 42 2.46 -15.43 -5.27
C VAL A 42 3.17 -16.62 -5.93
N GLN A 43 4.28 -17.10 -5.37
CA GLN A 43 4.99 -18.27 -5.88
C GLN A 43 4.37 -19.61 -5.44
N LYS A 44 3.54 -19.63 -4.39
CA LYS A 44 2.91 -20.86 -3.87
C LYS A 44 1.71 -21.28 -4.72
N PRO A 45 1.80 -22.36 -5.53
CA PRO A 45 0.68 -22.79 -6.35
C PRO A 45 -0.49 -23.23 -5.47
N GLY A 46 -1.66 -22.62 -5.70
CA GLY A 46 -2.90 -22.91 -4.96
C GLY A 46 -3.28 -21.88 -3.89
N SER A 47 -2.42 -20.90 -3.57
CA SER A 47 -2.81 -19.80 -2.68
C SER A 47 -3.85 -18.89 -3.35
N GLN A 48 -4.77 -18.34 -2.56
CA GLN A 48 -5.79 -17.39 -3.05
C GLN A 48 -5.14 -16.13 -3.64
N VAL A 49 -3.97 -15.76 -3.11
CA VAL A 49 -3.17 -14.62 -3.57
C VAL A 49 -2.75 -14.79 -5.04
N VAL A 50 -2.34 -15.99 -5.45
CA VAL A 50 -1.98 -16.31 -6.85
C VAL A 50 -3.16 -16.12 -7.80
N ARG A 51 -4.40 -16.32 -7.33
CA ARG A 51 -5.58 -16.14 -8.17
C ARG A 51 -5.92 -14.67 -8.41
N MET A 52 -5.51 -13.78 -7.51
CA MET A 52 -5.86 -12.36 -7.52
C MET A 52 -4.73 -11.46 -8.03
N ILE A 53 -3.50 -11.72 -7.59
CA ILE A 53 -2.32 -10.90 -7.88
C ILE A 53 -1.54 -11.51 -9.05
N ASP A 54 -1.04 -10.63 -9.93
CA ASP A 54 -0.14 -10.96 -11.03
C ASP A 54 1.31 -10.67 -10.67
N LYS A 55 1.58 -9.44 -10.22
CA LYS A 55 2.92 -8.95 -9.88
C LYS A 55 2.89 -8.09 -8.63
N VAL A 56 3.94 -8.19 -7.82
CA VAL A 56 4.21 -7.28 -6.70
C VAL A 56 5.60 -6.69 -6.89
N GLN A 57 5.74 -5.39 -6.66
CA GLN A 57 7.01 -4.68 -6.74
C GLN A 57 7.11 -3.67 -5.59
N HIS A 58 8.21 -3.71 -4.86
CA HIS A 58 8.56 -2.62 -3.95
C HIS A 58 8.96 -1.40 -4.77
N ALA A 59 8.39 -0.22 -4.52
CA ALA A 59 8.57 0.95 -5.38
C ALA A 59 10.05 1.41 -5.48
N PHE A 60 10.91 0.99 -4.55
CA PHE A 60 12.28 1.45 -4.41
C PHE A 60 13.36 0.38 -4.68
N LEU A 61 13.03 -0.78 -5.26
CA LEU A 61 14.03 -1.79 -5.63
C LEU A 61 14.77 -1.46 -6.95
N GLN A 62 14.90 -0.18 -7.27
CA GLN A 62 15.77 0.35 -8.34
C GLN A 62 17.00 0.98 -7.69
N GLU A 63 18.19 0.66 -8.20
CA GLU A 63 19.52 0.84 -7.59
C GLU A 63 19.94 2.29 -7.25
N SER A 64 19.08 3.30 -7.42
CA SER A 64 19.43 4.72 -7.21
C SER A 64 18.81 5.31 -5.93
N ASP A 65 19.67 5.38 -4.91
CA ASP A 65 19.81 6.44 -3.89
C ASP A 65 18.77 6.67 -2.77
N LEU A 66 17.66 5.95 -2.71
CA LEU A 66 16.79 5.96 -1.52
C LEU A 66 16.31 4.54 -1.20
N LYS A 67 17.08 3.81 -0.38
CA LYS A 67 16.79 2.41 0.00
C LYS A 67 15.56 2.24 0.91
N ASP A 68 14.96 3.33 1.41
CA ASP A 68 13.94 3.32 2.46
C ASP A 68 12.56 3.78 1.99
N GLY A 69 11.98 3.05 1.04
CA GLY A 69 10.61 3.29 0.58
C GLY A 69 9.56 2.58 1.43
N TRP A 70 8.44 3.24 1.72
CA TRP A 70 7.29 2.63 2.40
C TRP A 70 6.13 2.30 1.45
N VAL A 71 6.35 2.39 0.14
CA VAL A 71 5.32 2.20 -0.88
C VAL A 71 5.55 0.91 -1.66
N ALA A 72 4.52 0.09 -1.75
CA ALA A 72 4.47 -1.12 -2.56
C ALA A 72 3.48 -0.97 -3.72
N SER A 73 3.82 -1.53 -4.87
CA SER A 73 2.97 -1.58 -6.06
C SER A 73 2.52 -3.02 -6.31
N VAL A 74 1.21 -3.23 -6.44
CA VAL A 74 0.58 -4.54 -6.65
C VAL A 74 -0.27 -4.49 -7.90
N TRP A 75 -0.01 -5.38 -8.85
CA TRP A 75 -0.82 -5.56 -10.05
C TRP A 75 -1.77 -6.73 -9.84
N MET A 76 -3.07 -6.48 -9.98
CA MET A 76 -4.08 -7.53 -9.98
C MET A 76 -4.19 -8.17 -11.37
N LYS A 77 -4.73 -9.38 -11.43
CA LYS A 77 -4.98 -10.06 -12.72
C LYS A 77 -6.08 -9.40 -13.55
N LYS A 78 -7.08 -8.77 -12.92
CA LYS A 78 -8.18 -8.08 -13.59
C LYS A 78 -8.43 -6.72 -12.97
N GLU A 79 -8.75 -5.75 -13.81
CA GLU A 79 -9.14 -4.39 -13.39
C GLU A 79 -10.33 -4.40 -12.43
N LYS A 80 -11.36 -5.22 -12.70
CA LYS A 80 -12.54 -5.32 -11.84
C LYS A 80 -12.18 -5.68 -10.39
N HIS A 81 -11.17 -6.53 -10.20
CA HIS A 81 -10.65 -6.87 -8.88
C HIS A 81 -9.90 -5.69 -8.28
N ALA A 82 -9.01 -5.03 -9.06
CA ALA A 82 -8.27 -3.87 -8.60
C ALA A 82 -9.17 -2.73 -8.10
N ARG A 83 -10.26 -2.45 -8.83
CA ARG A 83 -11.24 -1.42 -8.47
C ARG A 83 -12.02 -1.76 -7.19
N ARG A 84 -12.37 -3.03 -6.97
CA ARG A 84 -13.22 -3.44 -5.85
C ARG A 84 -12.43 -3.77 -4.59
N PHE A 85 -11.16 -4.16 -4.72
CA PHE A 85 -10.32 -4.60 -3.63
C PHE A 85 -10.19 -3.58 -2.47
N PRO A 86 -9.91 -2.29 -2.72
CA PRO A 86 -9.85 -1.29 -1.65
C PRO A 86 -11.12 -1.18 -0.80
N SER A 87 -12.29 -1.50 -1.37
CA SER A 87 -13.58 -1.44 -0.65
C SER A 87 -13.88 -2.63 0.26
N ARG A 88 -13.02 -3.66 0.24
CA ARG A 88 -13.20 -4.90 1.02
C ARG A 88 -12.27 -4.98 2.23
N LEU A 89 -11.34 -4.04 2.36
CA LEU A 89 -10.33 -4.01 3.42
C LEU A 89 -10.85 -3.23 4.62
N TYR A 90 -10.43 -3.64 5.82
CA TYR A 90 -10.79 -2.99 7.08
C TYR A 90 -9.61 -2.19 7.66
N ILE A 91 -8.38 -2.66 7.44
CA ILE A 91 -7.17 -2.05 7.99
C ILE A 91 -6.55 -1.09 6.97
N LEU A 92 -6.44 -1.54 5.73
CA LEU A 92 -5.93 -0.72 4.63
C LEU A 92 -7.02 0.23 4.14
N GLN A 93 -6.91 1.51 4.49
CA GLN A 93 -7.92 2.51 4.12
C GLN A 93 -7.75 2.95 2.67
N HIS A 94 -8.86 3.02 1.94
CA HIS A 94 -8.88 3.54 0.59
C HIS A 94 -8.76 5.07 0.60
N ALA A 95 -7.54 5.59 0.42
CA ALA A 95 -7.30 7.03 0.38
C ALA A 95 -6.05 7.37 -0.43
N THR A 96 -6.10 8.52 -1.10
CA THR A 96 -4.97 9.11 -1.83
C THR A 96 -4.16 9.98 -0.86
N SER A 97 -3.20 9.36 -0.16
CA SER A 97 -2.22 10.04 0.70
C SER A 97 -1.02 9.12 0.95
N LEU A 98 0.06 9.66 1.52
CA LEU A 98 1.32 8.94 1.78
C LEU A 98 1.95 9.39 3.10
N GLY A 99 2.69 8.47 3.75
CA GLY A 99 3.60 8.81 4.86
C GLY A 99 2.93 9.00 6.24
N GLY A 100 1.63 8.75 6.34
CA GLY A 100 0.89 8.63 7.59
C GLY A 100 1.27 7.38 8.40
N VAL A 101 0.85 7.33 9.65
CA VAL A 101 1.08 6.14 10.51
C VAL A 101 0.12 5.00 10.16
N GLU A 102 -1.03 5.34 9.60
CA GLU A 102 -2.00 4.46 8.99
C GLU A 102 -1.49 3.85 7.67
N SER A 103 -1.94 2.63 7.40
CA SER A 103 -1.66 1.98 6.12
C SER A 103 -2.78 2.29 5.14
N LEU A 104 -2.40 2.73 3.94
CA LEU A 104 -3.32 3.18 2.91
C LEU A 104 -3.20 2.29 1.66
N ILE A 105 -4.29 2.23 0.92
CA ILE A 105 -4.34 1.56 -0.37
C ILE A 105 -5.06 2.45 -1.37
N GLU A 106 -4.58 2.51 -2.60
CA GLU A 106 -5.15 3.33 -3.66
C GLU A 106 -5.22 2.55 -4.96
N TRP A 107 -6.38 2.55 -5.60
CA TRP A 107 -6.51 2.14 -6.99
C TRP A 107 -6.10 3.29 -7.92
N CYS A 108 -4.88 3.24 -8.45
CA CYS A 108 -4.24 4.40 -9.08
C CYS A 108 -4.98 4.95 -10.32
N ALA A 109 -5.76 4.11 -11.02
CA ALA A 109 -6.54 4.57 -12.17
C ALA A 109 -7.70 5.51 -11.78
N MET A 110 -8.01 5.65 -10.48
CA MET A 110 -8.93 6.68 -9.99
C MET A 110 -8.32 8.09 -10.06
N SER A 111 -7.00 8.21 -9.86
CA SER A 111 -6.30 9.49 -9.71
C SER A 111 -5.47 9.87 -10.93
N ASP A 112 -5.04 8.87 -11.72
CA ASP A 112 -4.19 9.05 -12.90
C ASP A 112 -4.65 8.10 -14.01
N GLU A 113 -5.32 8.66 -15.02
CA GLU A 113 -5.88 7.90 -16.16
C GLU A 113 -4.78 7.25 -17.04
N GLY A 114 -3.52 7.67 -16.92
CA GLY A 114 -2.40 7.11 -17.68
C GLY A 114 -1.82 5.82 -17.11
N ARG A 115 -2.23 5.40 -15.90
CA ARG A 115 -1.69 4.20 -15.23
C ARG A 115 -2.44 2.92 -15.61
N ASP A 116 -1.76 1.79 -15.45
CA ASP A 116 -2.37 0.47 -15.64
C ASP A 116 -3.59 0.34 -14.71
N PRO A 117 -4.79 0.06 -15.24
CA PRO A 117 -6.01 -0.05 -14.43
C PRO A 117 -6.01 -1.25 -13.47
N ARG A 118 -5.00 -2.12 -13.55
CA ARG A 118 -4.78 -3.23 -12.62
C ARG A 118 -3.87 -2.87 -11.44
N LEU A 119 -3.22 -1.71 -11.49
CA LEU A 119 -2.26 -1.27 -10.49
C LEU A 119 -2.98 -0.74 -9.24
N ILE A 120 -2.51 -1.21 -8.10
CA ILE A 120 -2.84 -0.72 -6.77
C ILE A 120 -1.55 -0.31 -6.08
N GLN A 121 -1.55 0.85 -5.45
CA GLN A 121 -0.48 1.26 -4.55
C GLN A 121 -0.88 1.05 -3.11
N VAL A 122 0.05 0.52 -2.32
CA VAL A 122 -0.07 0.35 -0.89
C VAL A 122 0.98 1.22 -0.24
N SER A 123 0.56 2.16 0.60
CA SER A 123 1.45 2.91 1.49
C SER A 123 1.43 2.24 2.85
N CYS A 124 2.55 1.64 3.24
CA CYS A 124 2.68 0.96 4.52
C CYS A 124 2.83 1.99 5.64
N GLY A 125 1.94 1.89 6.63
CA GLY A 125 2.03 2.60 7.90
C GLY A 125 2.96 1.90 8.88
N VAL A 126 2.73 2.12 10.18
CA VAL A 126 3.52 1.51 11.28
C VAL A 126 2.82 0.32 11.96
N GLY A 127 1.74 -0.19 11.35
CA GLY A 127 0.94 -1.31 11.86
C GLY A 127 1.62 -2.67 11.77
N ASP A 128 0.88 -3.72 12.16
CA ASP A 128 1.37 -5.11 12.10
C ASP A 128 1.23 -5.69 10.68
N VAL A 129 2.30 -6.32 10.19
CA VAL A 129 2.36 -6.94 8.86
C VAL A 129 1.43 -8.15 8.77
N GLU A 130 1.24 -8.91 9.85
CA GLU A 130 0.33 -10.05 9.90
C GLU A 130 -1.12 -9.60 9.78
N ASP A 131 -1.50 -8.55 10.50
CA ASP A 131 -2.86 -8.00 10.45
C ASP A 131 -3.16 -7.48 9.05
N MET A 132 -2.22 -6.75 8.44
CA MET A 132 -2.34 -6.30 7.05
C MET A 132 -2.50 -7.47 6.07
N LYS A 133 -1.73 -8.55 6.27
CA LYS A 133 -1.84 -9.75 5.43
C LYS A 133 -3.19 -10.45 5.62
N ALA A 134 -3.65 -10.60 6.86
CA ALA A 134 -4.93 -11.22 7.18
C ALA A 134 -6.11 -10.43 6.57
N ASP A 135 -6.06 -9.10 6.64
CA ASP A 135 -7.05 -8.20 6.01
C ASP A 135 -7.09 -8.41 4.49
N MET A 136 -5.93 -8.47 3.83
CA MET A 136 -5.88 -8.74 2.39
C MET A 136 -6.42 -10.13 2.02
N LEU A 137 -6.09 -11.16 2.79
CA LEU A 137 -6.59 -12.52 2.55
C LEU A 137 -8.12 -12.58 2.67
N GLN A 138 -8.67 -11.95 3.71
CA GLN A 138 -10.11 -11.84 3.90
C GLN A 138 -10.76 -11.09 2.72
N ALA A 139 -10.16 -9.99 2.28
CA ALA A 139 -10.66 -9.21 1.15
C ALA A 139 -10.61 -10.02 -0.16
N PHE A 140 -9.55 -10.80 -0.39
CA PHE A 140 -9.45 -11.70 -1.55
C PHE A 140 -10.51 -12.79 -1.53
N GLU A 141 -10.76 -13.40 -0.37
CA GLU A 141 -11.83 -14.39 -0.22
C GLU A 141 -13.21 -13.78 -0.52
N SER A 142 -13.48 -12.59 0.01
CA SER A 142 -14.72 -11.87 -0.28
C SER A 142 -14.87 -11.54 -1.77
N LEU A 143 -13.79 -11.13 -2.44
CA LEU A 143 -13.83 -10.85 -3.89
C LEU A 143 -14.01 -12.13 -4.71
N LEU A 144 -13.38 -13.24 -4.33
CA LEU A 144 -13.55 -14.51 -5.02
C LEU A 144 -15.02 -14.94 -5.01
N ARG A 145 -15.72 -14.75 -3.89
CA ARG A 145 -17.16 -15.07 -3.77
C ARG A 145 -18.06 -14.21 -4.65
N ASP A 146 -17.70 -12.95 -4.91
CA ASP A 146 -18.49 -12.06 -5.77
C ASP A 146 -18.33 -12.35 -7.27
N PHE A 147 -17.17 -12.90 -7.67
CA PHE A 147 -16.78 -13.05 -9.08
C PHE A 147 -16.63 -14.51 -9.53
N LEU A 148 -17.06 -15.46 -8.69
CA LEU A 148 -17.35 -16.85 -9.03
C LEU A 148 -18.75 -16.96 -9.65
#